data_AF-A0A3M1EK27-F1
#
_entry.id   AF-A0A3M1EK27-F1
#
_cell.length_a   1.000
_cell.length_b   1.000
_cell.length_c   1.000
_cell.angle_alpha   90.00
_cell.angle_beta   90.00
_cell.angle_gamma   90.00
#
_symmetry.space_group_name_H-M   'P 1'
#
loop_
_entity.id
_entity.type
_entity.pdbx_description
1 polymer ?
#
loop_
_entity_poly.entity_id
_entity_poly.type
_entity_poly.pdbx_seq_one_letter_code
_entity_poly.pdbx_strand_id
1 'polypeptide(L)'
;IEVSVLSPFEAIETPSLIEIGKHGVLLRKGKYQAIFLPDVAPRQGWDRKTLLRRLCRKAGLPPDAWREKDARLYRFTAEAFEEAHPPRKTAH
;
A
#
# COMPACT_ATOMS: atom_id res chain seq x y z
N ILE A 1 20.09 4.79 0.55
CA ILE A 1 18.97 4.62 -0.41
C ILE A 1 17.97 3.71 0.28
N GLU A 2 16.67 4.05 0.29
CA GLU A 2 15.65 3.15 0.88
C GLU A 2 15.09 2.28 -0.25
N VAL A 3 15.38 0.97 -0.22
CA VAL A 3 14.86 0.01 -1.18
C VAL A 3 13.79 -0.81 -0.49
N SER A 4 12.53 -0.67 -0.93
CA SER A 4 11.45 -1.53 -0.48
C SER A 4 11.28 -2.71 -1.43
N VAL A 5 11.46 -3.93 -0.94
CA VAL A 5 11.12 -5.14 -1.69
C VAL A 5 9.65 -5.45 -1.46
N LEU A 6 8.87 -5.53 -2.53
CA LEU A 6 7.45 -5.83 -2.46
C LEU A 6 7.21 -7.32 -2.65
N SER A 7 6.31 -7.90 -1.85
CA SER A 7 5.74 -9.20 -2.17
C SER A 7 4.92 -9.12 -3.46
N PRO A 8 4.65 -10.27 -4.12
CA PRO A 8 3.67 -10.31 -5.20
C PRO A 8 2.32 -9.72 -4.76
N PHE A 9 1.62 -9.08 -5.69
CA PHE A 9 0.27 -8.57 -5.46
C PHE A 9 -0.74 -9.72 -5.46
N GLU A 10 -1.43 -9.90 -4.35
CA GLU A 10 -2.52 -10.88 -4.22
C GLU A 10 -3.87 -10.18 -4.41
N ALA A 11 -4.68 -10.65 -5.35
CA ALA A 11 -6.05 -10.16 -5.51
C ALA A 11 -6.91 -10.57 -4.31
N ILE A 12 -7.77 -9.67 -3.84
CA ILE A 12 -8.68 -9.93 -2.70
C ILE A 12 -10.12 -9.63 -3.08
N GLU A 13 -11.03 -10.49 -2.63
CA GLU A 13 -12.47 -10.33 -2.88
C GLU A 13 -13.16 -9.46 -1.82
N THR A 14 -12.60 -9.41 -0.62
CA THR A 14 -13.14 -8.62 0.50
C THR A 14 -12.06 -7.75 1.15
N PRO A 15 -12.38 -6.50 1.49
CA PRO A 15 -11.50 -5.62 2.27
C PRO A 15 -11.03 -6.23 3.59
N SER A 16 -11.79 -7.14 4.20
CA SER A 16 -11.46 -7.69 5.52
C SER A 16 -10.10 -8.40 5.58
N LEU A 17 -9.55 -8.80 4.43
CA LEU A 17 -8.21 -9.39 4.28
C LEU A 17 -7.06 -8.37 4.34
N ILE A 18 -7.38 -7.07 4.44
CA ILE A 18 -6.41 -5.99 4.62
C ILE A 18 -6.14 -5.80 6.12
N GLU A 19 -4.89 -5.99 6.51
CA GLU A 19 -4.38 -5.75 7.87
C GLU A 19 -3.62 -4.42 7.87
N ILE A 20 -4.09 -3.47 8.69
CA ILE A 20 -3.48 -2.13 8.75
C ILE A 20 -2.09 -2.21 9.36
N GLY A 21 -1.13 -1.55 8.71
CA GLY A 21 0.29 -1.57 9.10
C GLY A 21 1.09 -2.78 8.63
N LYS A 22 0.43 -3.76 8.02
CA LYS A 22 1.09 -4.92 7.42
C LYS A 22 0.91 -4.95 5.91
N HIS A 23 -0.31 -4.72 5.43
CA HIS A 23 -0.63 -4.78 4.02
C HIS A 23 -0.63 -3.40 3.36
N GLY A 24 0.12 -3.28 2.26
CA GLY A 24 -0.12 -2.29 1.24
C GLY A 24 -1.33 -2.67 0.39
N VAL A 25 -1.95 -1.68 -0.25
CA VAL A 25 -3.18 -1.88 -1.03
C VAL A 25 -3.06 -1.19 -2.38
N LEU A 26 -3.35 -1.93 -3.45
CA LEU A 26 -3.48 -1.43 -4.81
C LEU A 26 -4.95 -1.54 -5.23
N LEU A 27 -5.49 -0.45 -5.79
CA LEU A 27 -6.79 -0.40 -6.45
C LEU A 27 -6.60 -0.26 -7.95
N ARG A 28 -7.35 -1.04 -8.74
CA ARG A 28 -7.49 -0.87 -10.19
C ARG A 28 -8.97 -0.84 -10.58
N LYS A 29 -9.37 0.13 -11.39
CA LYS A 29 -10.71 0.24 -11.98
C LYS A 29 -10.61 0.86 -13.38
N GLY A 30 -10.71 0.05 -14.43
CA GLY A 30 -10.46 0.51 -15.81
C GLY A 30 -9.06 1.15 -15.96
N LYS A 31 -9.01 2.41 -16.39
CA LYS A 31 -7.77 3.19 -16.53
C LYS A 31 -7.27 3.83 -15.22
N TYR A 32 -8.06 3.76 -14.15
CA TYR A 32 -7.76 4.39 -12.87
C TYR A 32 -7.03 3.41 -11.95
N GLN A 33 -5.95 3.87 -11.32
CA GLN A 33 -5.22 3.07 -10.35
C GLN A 33 -4.56 3.94 -9.28
N ALA A 34 -4.44 3.39 -8.07
CA ALA A 34 -3.65 3.98 -7.01
C ALA A 34 -3.14 2.91 -6.05
N ILE A 35 -2.03 3.21 -5.38
CA ILE A 35 -1.38 2.34 -4.41
C ILE A 35 -1.06 3.12 -3.13
N PHE A 36 -1.19 2.45 -1.99
CA PHE A 36 -0.63 2.86 -0.70
C PHE A 36 0.23 1.74 -0.13
N LEU A 37 1.39 2.11 0.40
CA LEU A 37 2.30 1.21 1.11
C LEU A 37 1.77 0.88 2.50
N PRO A 38 2.24 -0.23 3.13
CA PRO A 38 1.80 -0.66 4.46
C PRO A 38 1.80 0.44 5.53
N ASP A 39 2.81 1.31 5.52
CA ASP A 39 3.03 2.35 6.53
C ASP A 39 2.10 3.56 6.44
N VAL A 40 1.41 3.76 5.31
CA VAL A 40 0.65 4.99 5.08
C VAL A 40 -0.55 5.10 6.04
N ALA A 41 -1.34 4.03 6.18
CA ALA A 41 -2.51 4.06 7.06
C ALA A 41 -2.15 4.29 8.54
N PRO A 42 -1.21 3.53 9.14
CA PRO A 42 -0.80 3.76 10.52
C PRO A 42 -0.28 5.18 10.78
N ARG A 43 0.59 5.69 9.90
CA ARG A 43 1.17 7.05 10.07
C ARG A 43 0.13 8.16 10.04
N GLN A 44 -1.00 7.92 9.37
CA GLN A 44 -2.09 8.88 9.25
C GLN A 44 -3.23 8.62 10.25
N GLY A 45 -3.14 7.56 11.06
CA GLY A 45 -4.22 7.13 11.94
C GLY A 45 -5.48 6.67 11.20
N TRP A 46 -5.33 6.14 9.98
CA TRP A 46 -6.47 5.70 9.17
C TRP A 46 -6.88 4.27 9.49
N ASP A 47 -8.18 4.06 9.64
CA ASP A 47 -8.78 2.73 9.58
C ASP A 47 -8.86 2.22 8.13
N ARG A 48 -9.20 0.94 7.97
CA ARG A 48 -9.32 0.28 6.66
C ARG A 48 -10.31 0.98 5.73
N LYS A 49 -11.45 1.45 6.25
CA LYS A 49 -12.46 2.13 5.45
C LYS A 49 -11.93 3.47 4.92
N THR A 50 -11.24 4.23 5.77
CA THR A 50 -10.62 5.50 5.43
C THR A 50 -9.50 5.31 4.42
N LEU A 51 -8.64 4.30 4.62
CA LEU A 51 -7.60 3.93 3.66
C LEU A 51 -8.18 3.71 2.26
N LEU A 52 -9.23 2.90 2.12
CA LEU A 52 -9.86 2.61 0.83
C LEU A 52 -10.52 3.84 0.19
N ARG A 53 -11.17 4.69 0.99
CA ARG A 53 -11.76 5.95 0.50
C ARG A 53 -10.69 6.93 0.01
N ARG A 54 -9.57 7.03 0.73
CA ARG A 54 -8.41 7.82 0.33
C ARG A 54 -7.76 7.24 -0.92
N LEU A 55 -7.70 5.91 -1.04
CA LEU A 55 -7.11 5.21 -2.17
C LEU A 55 -7.92 5.48 -3.45
N CYS A 56 -9.26 5.43 -3.36
CA CYS A 56 -10.13 5.82 -4.47
C CYS A 56 -9.89 7.28 -4.89
N ARG A 57 -9.87 8.21 -3.92
CA ARG A 57 -9.57 9.61 -4.21
C ARG A 57 -8.20 9.80 -4.88
N LYS A 58 -7.18 9.07 -4.44
CA LYS A 58 -5.83 9.09 -5.04
C LYS A 58 -5.84 8.57 -6.48
N ALA A 59 -6.72 7.62 -6.80
CA ALA A 59 -6.92 7.12 -8.16
C ALA A 59 -7.77 8.05 -9.04
N GLY A 60 -8.25 9.19 -8.50
CA GLY A 60 -9.18 10.09 -9.20
C GLY A 60 -10.62 9.59 -9.24
N LEU A 61 -11.01 8.70 -8.32
CA LEU A 61 -12.33 8.07 -8.26
C LEU A 61 -13.17 8.61 -7.08
N PRO A 62 -14.51 8.45 -7.14
CA PRO A 62 -15.39 8.66 -5.99
C PRO A 62 -14.95 7.82 -4.77
N PRO A 63 -15.15 8.30 -3.53
CA PRO A 63 -14.62 7.66 -2.32
C PRO A 63 -15.02 6.19 -2.13
N ASP A 64 -16.18 5.78 -2.62
CA ASP A 64 -16.69 4.41 -2.42
C ASP A 64 -16.59 3.56 -3.69
N ALA A 65 -15.83 4.01 -4.70
CA ALA A 65 -15.66 3.30 -5.97
C ALA A 65 -15.02 1.92 -5.84
N TRP A 66 -14.31 1.66 -4.74
CA TRP A 66 -13.76 0.33 -4.40
C TRP A 66 -14.84 -0.75 -4.18
N ARG A 67 -16.11 -0.35 -3.98
CA ARG A 67 -17.26 -1.25 -3.80
C ARG A 67 -17.93 -1.64 -5.12
N GLU A 68 -17.56 -1.00 -6.22
CA GLU A 68 -18.14 -1.26 -7.53
C GLU A 68 -17.63 -2.58 -8.11
N LYS A 69 -18.45 -3.25 -8.93
CA LYS A 69 -18.16 -4.60 -9.45
C LYS A 69 -16.92 -4.67 -10.36
N ASP A 70 -16.54 -3.54 -10.96
CA ASP A 70 -15.38 -3.40 -11.86
C ASP A 70 -14.12 -2.92 -11.13
N ALA A 71 -14.18 -2.66 -9.82
CA ALA A 71 -13.03 -2.36 -8.99
C ALA A 71 -12.34 -3.65 -8.52
N ARG A 72 -11.02 -3.69 -8.63
CA ARG A 72 -10.17 -4.79 -8.15
C ARG A 72 -9.22 -4.29 -7.09
N LEU A 73 -9.22 -4.96 -5.95
CA LEU A 73 -8.30 -4.71 -4.85
C LEU A 73 -7.23 -5.79 -4.82
N TYR A 74 -6.01 -5.36 -4.53
CA TYR A 74 -4.88 -6.24 -4.30
C TYR A 74 -4.19 -5.84 -2.99
N ARG A 75 -3.67 -6.82 -2.28
CA ARG A 75 -2.80 -6.62 -1.10
C ARG A 75 -1.38 -7.10 -1.39
N PHE A 76 -0.42 -6.56 -0.67
CA PHE A 76 0.98 -6.98 -0.69
C PHE A 76 1.64 -6.57 0.63
N THR A 77 2.79 -7.13 0.97
CA THR A 77 3.67 -6.65 2.03
C THR A 77 4.88 -5.95 1.41
N ALA A 78 5.50 -5.05 2.17
CA ALA A 78 6.75 -4.41 1.78
C ALA A 78 7.75 -4.60 2.93
N GLU A 79 8.95 -5.06 2.61
CA GLU A 79 10.08 -5.07 3.53
C GLU A 79 11.01 -3.92 3.14
N ALA A 80 11.17 -2.95 4.05
CA ALA A 80 12.10 -1.85 3.86
C ALA A 80 13.50 -2.32 4.27
N PHE A 81 14.44 -2.30 3.33
CA PHE A 81 15.86 -2.46 3.64
C PHE A 81 16.49 -1.06 3.67
N GLU A 82 16.87 -0.62 4.86
CA GLU A 82 17.86 0.45 4.97
C GLU A 82 19.23 -0.15 4.70
N GLU A 83 19.90 0.33 3.65
CA GLU A 83 21.30 -0.01 3.39
C GLU A 83 22.14 0.43 4.60
N ALA A 84 22.58 -0.53 5.42
CA ALA A 84 23.51 -0.26 6.50
C ALA A 84 24.76 0.37 5.90
N HIS A 85 25.01 1.65 6.21
CA HIS A 85 26.24 2.33 5.84
C HIS A 85 27.43 1.42 6.15
N PRO A 86 28.35 1.17 5.20
CA PRO A 86 29.55 0.39 5.52
C PRO A 86 30.29 1.11 6.65
N PRO A 87 30.86 0.39 7.63
CA PRO A 87 31.64 1.03 8.69
C PRO A 87 32.73 1.87 8.02
N ARG A 88 32.78 3.16 8.34
CA ARG A 88 33.90 4.03 7.94
C ARG A 88 35.17 3.34 8.42
N LYS A 89 36.02 2.89 7.48
CA LYS A 89 37.38 2.48 7.83
C LYS A 89 38.08 3.71 8.39
N THR A 90 38.31 3.73 9.71
CA THR A 90 39.32 4.60 10.30
C THR A 90 40.68 4.10 9.83
N ALA A 91 41.30 4.82 8.90
CA ALA A 91 42.72 4.68 8.62
C ALA A 91 43.49 5.29 9.80
N HIS A 92 44.36 4.50 10.42
CA HIS A 92 45.41 4.96 11.30
C HIS A 92 46.73 4.89 10.53
#